data_AF-A0A7S0T0X3-F1
#
_entry.id   AF-A0A7S0T0X3-F1
#
_cell.length_a   1.000
_cell.length_b   1.000
_cell.length_c   1.000
_cell.angle_alpha   90.00
_cell.angle_beta   90.00
_cell.angle_gamma   90.00
#
_symmetry.space_group_name_H-M   'P 1'
#
loop_
_entity.id
_entity.type
_entity.pdbx_description
1 polymer ?
#
loop_
_entity_poly.entity_id
_entity_poly.type
_entity_poly.pdbx_seq_one_letter_code
_entity_poly.pdbx_strand_id
1 'polypeptide(L)'
;MGDSFVADAQGSEFPIQNLPWGVFTLAASQRPRVGIAIGSWVLDVTWLAERSALLRGCQGVPDTGCDDDGEDGHEESEDEGRGGGEGKGEEEGSARSRRRASTCFSHGSLKPFMALGPAAWSSVRARLQQLLASGGAGLGPSALRDSADIRARCLHPRAAVTMQLPCQIGDYTDFYSSKEHAHNVGCMFRGPANALQENWKSLPVGYHGRASSIVVSGTPIRRPCGQKKREEPRGSGGDNSHNGGSGSGSGGGGGSGDGGGG
;
A
#
# COMPACT_ATOMS: atom_id res chain seq x y z
N MET A 1 31.00 -1.23 -3.15
CA MET A 1 29.66 -1.76 -2.84
C MET A 1 29.76 -3.26 -2.98
N GLY A 2 29.57 -3.99 -1.87
CA GLY A 2 29.93 -5.41 -1.80
C GLY A 2 28.88 -6.34 -2.41
N ASP A 3 29.32 -7.54 -2.79
CA ASP A 3 28.46 -8.63 -3.20
C ASP A 3 27.73 -9.25 -2.00
N SER A 4 26.69 -10.05 -2.28
CA SER A 4 25.99 -10.87 -1.29
C SER A 4 26.58 -12.27 -1.22
N PHE A 5 26.51 -12.95 -0.07
CA PHE A 5 26.79 -14.40 -0.02
C PHE A 5 25.67 -15.23 -0.69
N VAL A 6 24.50 -14.62 -0.93
CA VAL A 6 23.41 -15.22 -1.70
C VAL A 6 23.80 -15.14 -3.18
N ALA A 7 24.24 -16.27 -3.73
CA ALA A 7 24.94 -16.36 -5.01
C ALA A 7 24.16 -15.78 -6.20
N ASP A 8 22.85 -15.93 -6.21
CA ASP A 8 21.97 -15.48 -7.29
C ASP A 8 21.39 -14.08 -7.07
N ALA A 9 21.84 -13.36 -6.02
CA ALA A 9 21.41 -11.99 -5.79
C ALA A 9 21.99 -11.03 -6.82
N GLN A 10 23.25 -11.22 -7.22
CA GLN A 10 23.94 -10.32 -8.13
C GLN A 10 23.34 -10.40 -9.53
N GLY A 11 22.95 -9.24 -10.09
CA GLY A 11 22.31 -9.15 -11.41
C GLY A 11 20.82 -9.55 -11.44
N SER A 12 20.23 -9.93 -10.31
CA SER A 12 18.78 -10.18 -10.21
C SER A 12 17.97 -8.88 -10.05
N GLU A 13 16.64 -8.99 -10.04
CA GLU A 13 15.72 -7.90 -9.64
C GLU A 13 15.88 -7.51 -8.15
N PHE A 14 16.38 -8.43 -7.34
CA PHE A 14 16.53 -8.27 -5.88
C PHE A 14 18.00 -8.39 -5.45
N PRO A 15 18.90 -7.51 -5.91
CA PRO A 15 20.28 -7.54 -5.45
C PRO A 15 20.39 -6.90 -4.06
N ILE A 16 21.56 -6.97 -3.43
CA ILE A 16 21.80 -6.43 -2.06
C ILE A 16 21.60 -4.91 -1.95
N GLN A 17 21.59 -4.21 -3.09
CA GLN A 17 21.32 -2.79 -3.21
C GLN A 17 19.82 -2.47 -3.24
N ASN A 18 18.93 -3.44 -3.45
CA ASN A 18 17.48 -3.25 -3.48
C ASN A 18 16.88 -3.53 -2.09
N LEU A 19 16.89 -4.79 -1.64
CA LEU A 19 16.30 -5.24 -0.37
C LEU A 19 14.88 -4.67 -0.11
N PRO A 20 13.89 -4.93 -0.99
CA PRO A 20 12.54 -4.44 -0.81
C PRO A 20 11.83 -5.21 0.31
N TRP A 21 10.98 -4.52 1.04
CA TRP A 21 10.19 -5.07 2.14
C TRP A 21 8.89 -5.69 1.64
N GLY A 22 8.44 -6.75 2.30
CA GLY A 22 7.14 -7.36 2.04
C GLY A 22 6.61 -8.14 3.24
N VAL A 23 5.35 -8.56 3.12
CA VAL A 23 4.71 -9.48 4.06
C VAL A 23 4.44 -10.79 3.34
N PHE A 24 4.73 -11.92 3.98
CA PHE A 24 4.52 -13.24 3.42
C PHE A 24 4.04 -14.24 4.46
N THR A 25 3.45 -15.34 4.01
CA THR A 25 3.19 -16.54 4.80
C THR A 25 4.00 -17.72 4.25
N LEU A 26 4.22 -18.72 5.09
CA LEU A 26 4.88 -19.97 4.70
C LEU A 26 3.84 -21.05 4.49
N ALA A 27 4.09 -22.02 3.60
CA ALA A 27 3.19 -23.15 3.41
C ALA A 27 2.88 -23.89 4.73
N ALA A 28 3.87 -24.01 5.62
CA ALA A 28 3.73 -24.65 6.92
C ALA A 28 3.04 -23.77 8.00
N SER A 29 2.82 -22.47 7.74
CA SER A 29 2.28 -21.55 8.73
C SER A 29 1.60 -20.34 8.08
N GLN A 30 0.30 -20.19 8.35
CA GLN A 30 -0.51 -19.05 7.88
C GLN A 30 -0.25 -17.75 8.67
N ARG A 31 0.71 -17.72 9.60
CA ARG A 31 1.06 -16.50 10.33
C ARG A 31 1.84 -15.57 9.39
N PRO A 32 1.35 -14.35 9.09
CA PRO A 32 2.07 -13.42 8.23
C PRO A 32 3.34 -12.91 8.92
N ARG A 33 4.38 -12.68 8.13
CA ARG A 33 5.73 -12.32 8.57
C ARG A 33 6.26 -11.21 7.70
N VAL A 34 7.08 -10.35 8.28
CA VAL A 34 7.83 -9.33 7.54
C VAL A 34 9.13 -9.93 7.03
N GLY A 35 9.42 -9.69 5.76
CA GLY A 35 10.68 -10.11 5.14
C GLY A 35 11.20 -9.13 4.11
N ILE A 36 12.40 -9.41 3.62
CA ILE A 36 13.00 -8.72 2.47
C ILE A 36 13.34 -9.72 1.36
N ALA A 37 13.27 -9.29 0.11
CA ALA A 37 13.72 -10.11 -1.02
C ALA A 37 15.24 -9.95 -1.26
N ILE A 38 15.91 -11.07 -1.59
CA ILE A 38 17.32 -11.13 -1.99
C ILE A 38 17.54 -12.31 -2.95
N GLY A 39 17.88 -12.05 -4.21
CA GLY A 39 17.94 -13.08 -5.26
C GLY A 39 16.62 -13.85 -5.38
N SER A 40 16.69 -15.18 -5.44
CA SER A 40 15.51 -16.07 -5.39
C SER A 40 14.99 -16.35 -3.97
N TRP A 41 15.45 -15.61 -2.97
CA TRP A 41 15.14 -15.86 -1.55
C TRP A 41 14.38 -14.72 -0.89
N VAL A 42 13.70 -15.05 0.20
CA VAL A 42 13.11 -14.12 1.15
C VAL A 42 13.76 -14.34 2.51
N LEU A 43 14.33 -13.27 3.08
CA LEU A 43 14.85 -13.27 4.44
C LEU A 43 13.74 -12.88 5.41
N ASP A 44 13.40 -13.78 6.34
CA ASP A 44 12.42 -13.61 7.42
C ASP A 44 12.96 -12.68 8.51
N VAL A 45 12.61 -11.41 8.40
CA VAL A 45 13.03 -10.36 9.36
C VAL A 45 12.30 -10.52 10.69
N THR A 46 11.05 -10.99 10.69
CA THR A 46 10.34 -11.33 11.93
C THR A 46 11.09 -12.40 12.73
N TRP A 47 11.59 -13.45 12.07
CA TRP A 47 12.41 -14.46 12.73
C TRP A 47 13.71 -13.87 13.27
N LEU A 48 14.42 -13.05 12.48
CA LEU A 48 15.65 -12.39 12.92
C LEU A 48 15.42 -11.51 14.15
N ALA A 49 14.34 -10.73 14.19
CA ALA A 49 14.03 -9.83 15.30
C ALA A 49 13.63 -10.60 16.57
N GLU A 50 12.81 -11.65 16.45
CA GLU A 50 12.26 -12.36 17.61
C GLU A 50 13.20 -13.43 18.20
N ARG A 51 14.04 -14.05 17.36
CA ARG A 51 14.77 -15.28 17.71
C ARG A 51 16.28 -15.15 17.58
N SER A 52 16.77 -14.00 17.15
CA SER A 52 18.20 -13.71 17.07
C SER A 52 18.52 -12.37 17.71
N ALA A 53 19.79 -12.15 18.04
CA ALA A 53 20.29 -10.84 18.45
C ALA A 53 20.74 -9.99 17.24
N LEU A 54 20.50 -10.45 16.00
CA LEU A 54 21.15 -9.90 14.82
C LEU A 54 20.63 -8.51 14.43
N LEU A 55 19.43 -8.12 14.88
CA LEU A 55 18.88 -6.78 14.65
C LEU A 55 18.91 -5.88 15.90
N ARG A 56 19.48 -6.36 17.02
CA ARG A 56 19.62 -5.55 18.24
C ARG A 56 20.56 -4.37 18.00
N GLY A 57 20.28 -3.26 18.68
CA GLY A 57 21.07 -2.03 18.57
C GLY A 57 20.87 -1.24 17.27
N CYS A 58 19.86 -1.60 16.46
CA CYS A 58 19.43 -0.73 15.37
C CYS A 58 18.80 0.54 15.97
N GLN A 59 19.29 1.70 15.55
CA GLN A 59 18.82 2.98 16.04
C GLN A 59 17.32 3.14 15.77
N GLY A 60 16.56 3.60 16.77
CA GLY A 60 15.11 3.85 16.62
C GLY A 60 14.26 2.59 16.50
N VAL A 61 14.84 1.40 16.69
CA VAL A 61 14.10 0.14 16.78
C VAL A 61 14.04 -0.28 18.25
N PRO A 62 12.85 -0.35 18.87
CA PRO A 62 12.75 -0.78 20.26
C PRO A 62 13.20 -2.24 20.40
N ASP A 63 14.10 -2.49 21.35
CA ASP A 63 14.72 -3.82 21.53
C ASP A 63 13.71 -4.89 21.96
N THR A 64 12.60 -4.52 22.62
CA THR A 64 11.42 -5.35 22.92
C THR A 64 10.31 -4.49 23.54
N GLY A 65 9.05 -4.66 23.13
CA GLY A 65 7.85 -4.21 23.87
C GLY A 65 7.24 -2.91 23.36
N CYS A 66 6.36 -2.98 22.35
CA CYS A 66 5.28 -2.02 22.26
C CYS A 66 4.26 -2.40 23.35
N ASP A 67 4.15 -1.57 24.38
CA ASP A 67 2.96 -1.58 25.23
C ASP A 67 1.77 -1.21 24.33
N ASP A 68 0.81 -2.11 24.31
CA ASP A 68 -0.45 -1.96 23.60
C ASP A 68 -1.29 -0.97 24.42
N ASP A 69 -1.15 0.32 24.15
CA ASP A 69 -2.12 1.32 24.62
C ASP A 69 -3.38 1.14 23.76
N GLY A 70 -4.19 0.16 24.16
CA GLY A 70 -5.51 -0.08 23.59
C GLY A 70 -6.46 1.09 23.90
N GLU A 71 -7.01 1.68 22.85
CA GLU A 71 -8.33 2.32 22.89
C GLU A 71 -9.31 1.41 22.13
N ASP A 72 -9.64 0.27 22.72
CA ASP A 72 -10.89 -0.42 22.43
C ASP A 72 -11.96 0.15 23.36
N GLY A 73 -12.64 1.19 22.87
CA GLY A 73 -13.84 1.73 23.51
C GLY A 73 -14.98 0.72 23.43
N HIS A 74 -15.02 -0.21 24.38
CA HIS A 74 -16.20 -1.04 24.63
C HIS A 74 -17.03 -0.38 25.72
N GLU A 75 -18.14 0.22 25.31
CA GLU A 75 -19.25 0.54 26.22
C GLU A 75 -19.79 -0.79 26.77
N GLU A 76 -19.67 -1.00 28.09
CA GLU A 76 -20.45 -1.98 28.81
C GLU A 76 -21.25 -1.30 29.92
N SER A 77 -22.55 -1.56 29.84
CA SER A 77 -23.63 -1.14 30.71
C SER A 77 -23.48 -1.66 32.15
N GLU A 78 -23.86 -0.82 33.09
CA GLU A 78 -24.00 -1.10 34.52
C GLU A 78 -25.03 -2.22 34.76
N ASP A 79 -24.67 -3.23 35.57
CA ASP A 79 -25.64 -3.99 36.37
C ASP A 79 -25.03 -4.34 37.73
N GLU A 80 -25.73 -3.91 38.78
CA GLU A 80 -25.32 -4.01 40.18
C GLU A 80 -25.72 -5.38 40.78
N GLY A 81 -24.80 -6.03 41.49
CA GLY A 81 -25.09 -7.27 42.21
C GLY A 81 -24.15 -7.56 43.37
N ARG A 82 -24.59 -7.22 44.60
CA ARG A 82 -23.97 -7.48 45.90
C ARG A 82 -23.59 -8.96 46.17
N GLY A 83 -22.51 -9.17 46.93
CA GLY A 83 -22.39 -10.34 47.83
C GLY A 83 -20.95 -10.74 48.17
N GLY A 84 -20.54 -10.59 49.44
CA GLY A 84 -19.20 -10.89 49.93
C GLY A 84 -18.98 -12.34 50.42
N GLY A 85 -17.71 -12.68 50.65
CA GLY A 85 -17.26 -13.90 51.34
C GLY A 85 -15.74 -14.11 51.25
N GLU A 86 -15.06 -13.97 52.38
CA GLU A 86 -13.63 -14.27 52.57
C GLU A 86 -13.36 -15.78 52.62
N GLY A 87 -12.20 -16.22 52.14
CA GLY A 87 -11.69 -17.60 52.33
C GLY A 87 -10.34 -17.85 51.65
N LYS A 88 -9.30 -18.08 52.47
CA LYS A 88 -7.89 -18.35 52.12
C LYS A 88 -7.67 -19.67 51.37
N GLY A 89 -6.64 -19.73 50.54
CA GLY A 89 -6.07 -21.00 50.02
C GLY A 89 -4.99 -20.77 48.97
N GLU A 90 -3.75 -21.04 49.33
CA GLU A 90 -2.52 -20.94 48.53
C GLU A 90 -2.48 -21.99 47.41
N GLU A 91 -2.08 -21.59 46.19
CA GLU A 91 -1.17 -22.35 45.30
C GLU A 91 -0.90 -21.49 44.04
N GLU A 92 -0.08 -20.44 44.18
CA GLU A 92 0.45 -19.69 43.04
C GLU A 92 1.60 -20.45 42.38
N GLY A 93 1.25 -21.48 41.61
CA GLY A 93 2.11 -21.97 40.53
C GLY A 93 2.05 -21.01 39.35
N SER A 94 2.64 -19.82 39.47
CA SER A 94 2.78 -18.88 38.35
C SER A 94 3.77 -19.44 37.33
N ALA A 95 3.27 -20.32 36.47
CA ALA A 95 3.89 -20.62 35.18
C ALA A 95 3.91 -19.31 34.39
N ARG A 96 4.96 -18.53 34.62
CA ARG A 96 5.26 -17.27 33.94
C ARG A 96 5.38 -17.59 32.46
N SER A 97 4.25 -17.53 31.76
CA SER A 97 4.16 -17.59 30.32
C SER A 97 5.19 -16.58 29.82
N ARG A 98 6.27 -17.08 29.20
CA ARG A 98 7.27 -16.24 28.55
C ARG A 98 6.51 -15.48 27.46
N ARG A 99 5.96 -14.31 27.80
CA ARG A 99 5.38 -13.37 26.85
C ARG A 99 6.47 -13.15 25.80
N ARG A 100 6.22 -13.61 24.58
CA ARG A 100 7.10 -13.32 23.45
C ARG A 100 7.20 -11.81 23.37
N ALA A 101 8.41 -11.29 23.38
CA ALA A 101 8.64 -9.90 23.09
C ALA A 101 8.03 -9.57 21.73
N SER A 102 6.99 -8.73 21.72
CA SER A 102 6.43 -8.19 20.49
C SER A 102 7.42 -7.19 19.92
N THR A 103 7.70 -7.29 18.62
CA THR A 103 8.62 -6.40 17.90
C THR A 103 7.83 -5.62 16.87
N CYS A 104 8.38 -4.56 16.28
CA CYS A 104 7.73 -3.88 15.15
C CYS A 104 7.55 -4.77 13.90
N PHE A 105 8.05 -6.01 13.93
CA PHE A 105 7.95 -7.01 12.87
C PHE A 105 7.01 -8.20 13.18
N SER A 106 6.42 -8.29 14.38
CA SER A 106 5.64 -9.48 14.82
C SER A 106 4.19 -9.52 14.32
N HIS A 107 3.64 -8.40 13.85
CA HIS A 107 2.21 -8.23 13.57
C HIS A 107 1.80 -8.52 12.11
N GLY A 108 2.70 -9.08 11.30
CA GLY A 108 2.35 -9.41 9.92
C GLY A 108 1.98 -8.19 9.04
N SER A 109 2.48 -7.01 9.40
CA SER A 109 2.24 -5.73 8.72
C SER A 109 3.49 -4.87 8.84
N LEU A 110 3.81 -4.12 7.79
CA LEU A 110 4.91 -3.15 7.82
C LEU A 110 4.54 -1.87 8.58
N LYS A 111 3.26 -1.65 8.92
CA LYS A 111 2.78 -0.40 9.54
C LYS A 111 3.59 -0.01 10.80
N PRO A 112 3.85 -0.89 11.79
CA PRO A 112 4.62 -0.51 12.96
C PRO A 112 6.07 -0.12 12.62
N PHE A 113 6.70 -0.81 11.67
CA PHE A 113 8.05 -0.46 11.21
C PHE A 113 8.10 0.85 10.41
N MET A 114 7.09 1.09 9.57
CA MET A 114 6.91 2.36 8.86
C MET A 114 6.75 3.53 9.84
N ALA A 115 6.05 3.35 10.96
CA ALA A 115 5.86 4.39 11.96
C ALA A 115 7.17 4.87 12.64
N LEU A 116 8.23 4.05 12.65
CA LEU A 116 9.52 4.40 13.28
C LEU A 116 10.33 5.44 12.51
N GLY A 117 10.04 5.65 11.22
CA GLY A 117 10.66 6.68 10.41
C GLY A 117 12.08 6.39 9.88
N PRO A 118 12.65 7.35 9.11
CA PRO A 118 13.81 7.09 8.24
C PRO A 118 15.10 6.68 8.95
N ALA A 119 15.32 7.13 10.18
CA ALA A 119 16.49 6.75 10.97
C ALA A 119 16.48 5.24 11.27
N ALA A 120 15.33 4.71 11.70
CA ALA A 120 15.16 3.28 11.93
C ALA A 120 15.27 2.48 10.63
N TRP A 121 14.64 2.94 9.55
CA TRP A 121 14.71 2.25 8.25
C TRP A 121 16.15 2.15 7.74
N SER A 122 16.91 3.24 7.83
CA SER A 122 18.30 3.30 7.39
C SER A 122 19.19 2.41 8.26
N SER A 123 18.98 2.43 9.58
CA SER A 123 19.74 1.59 10.52
C SER A 123 19.51 0.10 10.26
N VAL A 124 18.25 -0.32 10.13
CA VAL A 124 17.91 -1.72 9.84
C VAL A 124 18.41 -2.13 8.45
N ARG A 125 18.26 -1.27 7.44
CA ARG A 125 18.79 -1.55 6.11
C ARG A 125 20.31 -1.76 6.12
N ALA A 126 21.06 -0.86 6.76
CA ALA A 126 22.51 -0.98 6.87
C ALA A 126 22.89 -2.29 7.58
N ARG A 127 22.15 -2.66 8.63
CA ARG A 127 22.37 -3.92 9.33
C ARG A 127 22.09 -5.15 8.46
N LEU A 128 21.00 -5.16 7.71
CA LEU A 128 20.67 -6.23 6.77
C LEU A 128 21.71 -6.35 5.66
N GLN A 129 22.23 -5.24 5.13
CA GLN A 129 23.32 -5.23 4.16
C GLN A 129 24.62 -5.82 4.74
N GLN A 130 24.97 -5.49 5.99
CA GLN A 130 26.11 -6.10 6.67
C GLN A 130 25.94 -7.62 6.84
N LEU A 131 24.74 -8.07 7.24
CA LEU A 131 24.45 -9.48 7.44
C LEU A 131 24.51 -10.27 6.12
N LEU A 132 24.04 -9.68 5.02
CA LEU A 132 23.96 -10.33 3.70
C LEU A 132 25.24 -10.25 2.87
N ALA A 133 26.19 -9.40 3.23
CA ALA A 133 27.44 -9.25 2.48
C ALA A 133 28.22 -10.58 2.40
N SER A 134 28.85 -10.84 1.25
CA SER A 134 29.72 -12.01 1.01
C SER A 134 30.97 -12.01 1.89
N GLY A 135 31.36 -10.86 2.43
CA GLY A 135 32.61 -10.63 3.16
C GLY A 135 33.60 -9.85 2.30
N GLY A 136 34.40 -9.00 2.94
CA GLY A 136 35.42 -8.18 2.29
C GLY A 136 36.46 -7.70 3.29
N ALA A 137 37.58 -7.15 2.81
CA ALA A 137 38.63 -6.62 3.69
C ALA A 137 38.02 -5.57 4.65
N GLY A 138 37.94 -5.91 5.94
CA GLY A 138 37.38 -5.05 7.00
C GLY A 138 35.99 -5.43 7.53
N LEU A 139 35.28 -6.38 6.90
CA LEU A 139 34.03 -6.93 7.43
C LEU A 139 34.31 -8.28 8.11
N GLY A 140 34.10 -8.34 9.42
CA GLY A 140 34.25 -9.56 10.22
C GLY A 140 33.25 -10.68 9.86
N PRO A 141 33.27 -11.81 10.58
CA PRO A 141 32.35 -12.92 10.32
C PRO A 141 30.89 -12.47 10.38
N SER A 142 30.11 -12.84 9.37
CA SER A 142 28.66 -12.61 9.38
C SER A 142 28.00 -13.83 10.01
N ALA A 143 27.39 -13.63 11.18
CA ALA A 143 26.66 -14.69 11.88
C ALA A 143 25.55 -15.34 11.01
N LEU A 144 25.00 -14.61 10.04
CA LEU A 144 24.04 -15.16 9.07
C LEU A 144 24.73 -15.98 7.97
N ARG A 145 25.83 -15.47 7.41
CA ARG A 145 26.61 -16.18 6.36
C ARG A 145 27.25 -17.46 6.90
N ASP A 146 27.71 -17.45 8.14
CA ASP A 146 28.57 -18.51 8.69
C ASP A 146 27.75 -19.57 9.46
N SER A 147 26.46 -19.34 9.72
CA SER A 147 25.58 -20.29 10.42
C SER A 147 24.53 -20.92 9.49
N ALA A 148 24.72 -22.20 9.14
CA ALA A 148 23.75 -22.95 8.34
C ALA A 148 22.39 -23.09 9.05
N ASP A 149 22.39 -23.28 10.37
CA ASP A 149 21.17 -23.42 11.18
C ASP A 149 20.32 -22.16 11.19
N ILE A 150 20.96 -20.98 11.25
CA ILE A 150 20.24 -19.71 11.16
C ILE A 150 19.66 -19.54 9.76
N ARG A 151 20.46 -19.75 8.70
CA ARG A 151 19.98 -19.64 7.31
C ARG A 151 18.79 -20.54 7.04
N ALA A 152 18.84 -21.80 7.48
CA ALA A 152 17.74 -22.75 7.28
C ALA A 152 16.42 -22.30 7.93
N ARG A 153 16.48 -21.44 8.95
CA ARG A 153 15.29 -20.96 9.68
C ARG A 153 14.75 -19.62 9.19
N CYS A 154 15.58 -18.77 8.58
CA CYS A 154 15.17 -17.43 8.17
C CYS A 154 15.34 -17.13 6.68
N LEU A 155 15.97 -18.00 5.89
CA LEU A 155 16.08 -17.82 4.44
C LEU A 155 15.16 -18.83 3.74
N HIS A 156 14.11 -18.32 3.11
CA HIS A 156 13.09 -19.13 2.45
C HIS A 156 13.16 -18.95 0.94
N PRO A 157 13.06 -20.03 0.13
CA PRO A 157 12.93 -19.87 -1.31
C PRO A 157 11.69 -19.03 -1.63
N ARG A 158 11.80 -18.05 -2.53
CA ARG A 158 10.69 -17.17 -2.91
C ARG A 158 9.51 -17.95 -3.52
N ALA A 159 9.80 -19.07 -4.17
CA ALA A 159 8.77 -19.97 -4.68
C ALA A 159 7.98 -20.71 -3.58
N ALA A 160 8.48 -20.73 -2.34
CA ALA A 160 7.87 -21.41 -1.20
C ALA A 160 7.07 -20.47 -0.27
N VAL A 161 6.98 -19.18 -0.60
CA VAL A 161 6.24 -18.19 0.18
C VAL A 161 4.98 -17.73 -0.56
N THR A 162 3.98 -17.28 0.18
CA THR A 162 2.80 -16.61 -0.38
C THR A 162 2.77 -15.16 0.09
N MET A 163 2.86 -14.22 -0.86
CA MET A 163 2.85 -12.79 -0.57
C MET A 163 1.49 -12.32 -0.07
N GLN A 164 1.50 -11.40 0.87
CA GLN A 164 0.32 -10.74 1.45
C GLN A 164 0.36 -9.25 1.13
N LEU A 165 -0.72 -8.53 1.46
CA LEU A 165 -0.66 -7.06 1.46
C LEU A 165 0.41 -6.59 2.48
N PRO A 166 1.27 -5.64 2.09
CA PRO A 166 2.41 -5.24 2.92
C PRO A 166 2.01 -4.49 4.19
N CYS A 167 0.85 -3.81 4.18
CA CYS A 167 0.30 -3.13 5.33
C CYS A 167 -1.22 -3.04 5.23
N GLN A 168 -1.86 -2.78 6.36
CA GLN A 168 -3.26 -2.35 6.38
C GLN A 168 -3.31 -0.90 5.87
N ILE A 169 -4.10 -0.69 4.82
CA ILE A 169 -4.24 0.61 4.17
C ILE A 169 -5.45 1.30 4.80
N GLY A 170 -5.22 2.45 5.45
CA GLY A 170 -6.28 3.31 6.00
C GLY A 170 -6.97 4.04 4.85
N ASP A 171 -6.26 5.01 4.27
CA ASP A 171 -6.73 5.80 3.14
C ASP A 171 -5.91 5.51 1.87
N TYR A 172 -6.58 5.60 0.73
CA TYR A 172 -5.96 5.49 -0.58
C TYR A 172 -6.33 6.71 -1.42
N THR A 173 -5.33 7.37 -1.98
CA THR A 173 -5.49 8.50 -2.89
C THR A 173 -4.86 8.15 -4.23
N ASP A 174 -5.61 8.33 -5.30
CA ASP A 174 -5.09 8.18 -6.67
C ASP A 174 -4.89 9.56 -7.31
N PHE A 175 -3.74 9.73 -7.94
CA PHE A 175 -3.33 11.01 -8.54
C PHE A 175 -3.42 10.96 -10.06
N TYR A 176 -3.73 12.10 -10.66
CA TYR A 176 -3.88 12.27 -12.09
C TYR A 176 -2.68 13.00 -12.73
N SER A 177 -1.46 12.67 -12.30
CA SER A 177 -0.26 13.51 -12.55
C SER A 177 0.52 13.18 -13.82
N SER A 178 0.11 12.21 -14.63
CA SER A 178 0.74 11.96 -15.93
C SER A 178 0.15 12.90 -16.98
N LYS A 179 0.99 13.79 -17.52
CA LYS A 179 0.58 14.79 -18.53
C LYS A 179 0.07 14.14 -19.81
N GLU A 180 0.79 13.15 -20.30
CA GLU A 180 0.46 12.42 -21.52
C GLU A 180 -0.85 11.66 -21.35
N HIS A 181 -1.04 11.00 -20.20
CA HIS A 181 -2.30 10.35 -19.86
C HIS A 181 -3.45 11.35 -19.82
N ALA A 182 -3.30 12.46 -19.09
CA ALA A 182 -4.30 13.51 -18.96
C ALA A 182 -4.67 14.15 -20.31
N HIS A 183 -3.66 14.39 -21.15
CA HIS A 183 -3.84 14.94 -22.47
C HIS A 183 -4.59 13.96 -23.38
N ASN A 184 -4.20 12.69 -23.41
CA ASN A 184 -4.83 11.68 -24.28
C ASN A 184 -6.30 11.47 -23.91
N VAL A 185 -6.62 11.40 -22.62
CA VAL A 185 -8.01 11.38 -22.14
C VAL A 185 -8.73 12.67 -22.55
N GLY A 186 -8.12 13.82 -22.30
CA GLY A 186 -8.67 15.12 -22.68
C GLY A 186 -9.03 15.24 -24.16
N CYS A 187 -8.16 14.75 -25.05
CA CYS A 187 -8.40 14.73 -26.50
C CYS A 187 -9.66 13.95 -26.87
N MET A 188 -9.89 12.79 -26.26
CA MET A 188 -11.08 11.97 -26.53
C MET A 188 -12.38 12.67 -26.12
N PHE A 189 -12.35 13.51 -25.08
CA PHE A 189 -13.56 14.18 -24.56
C PHE A 189 -13.78 15.59 -25.10
N ARG A 190 -12.71 16.36 -25.33
CA ARG A 190 -12.76 17.82 -25.59
C ARG A 190 -11.97 18.26 -26.82
N GLY A 191 -11.32 17.31 -27.51
CA GLY A 191 -10.39 17.59 -28.58
C GLY A 191 -9.03 18.11 -28.07
N PRO A 192 -8.01 18.15 -28.94
CA PRO A 192 -6.62 18.42 -28.55
C PRO A 192 -6.38 19.84 -28.05
N ALA A 193 -7.08 20.84 -28.59
CA ALA A 193 -6.91 22.25 -28.20
C ALA A 193 -7.29 22.50 -26.72
N ASN A 194 -8.24 21.73 -26.19
CA ASN A 194 -8.80 21.88 -24.83
C ASN A 194 -8.59 20.63 -23.97
N ALA A 195 -7.52 19.87 -24.26
CA ALA A 195 -7.28 18.56 -23.65
C ALA A 195 -7.07 18.66 -22.13
N LEU A 196 -6.18 19.56 -21.68
CA LEU A 196 -5.92 19.77 -20.26
C LEU A 196 -6.83 20.84 -19.69
N GLN A 197 -7.46 20.55 -18.56
CA GLN A 197 -8.21 21.55 -17.80
C GLN A 197 -7.23 22.53 -17.12
N GLU A 198 -7.71 23.75 -16.84
CA GLU A 198 -6.90 24.83 -16.28
C GLU A 198 -6.26 24.45 -14.93
N ASN A 199 -7.03 23.82 -14.05
CA ASN A 199 -6.57 23.39 -12.73
C ASN A 199 -5.43 22.35 -12.78
N TRP A 200 -5.35 21.55 -13.84
CA TRP A 200 -4.39 20.43 -13.93
C TRP A 200 -2.94 20.89 -13.88
N LYS A 201 -2.63 22.06 -14.43
CA LYS A 201 -1.27 22.63 -14.40
C LYS A 201 -0.94 23.34 -13.09
N SER A 202 -1.95 23.63 -12.28
CA SER A 202 -1.81 24.46 -11.07
C SER A 202 -1.74 23.63 -9.80
N LEU A 203 -2.27 22.40 -9.80
CA LEU A 203 -2.23 21.49 -8.65
C LEU A 203 -2.20 20.02 -9.10
N PRO A 204 -1.61 19.12 -8.29
CA PRO A 204 -1.65 17.69 -8.57
C PRO A 204 -3.05 17.15 -8.29
N VAL A 205 -3.90 17.13 -9.32
CA VAL A 205 -5.29 16.66 -9.22
C VAL A 205 -5.30 15.21 -8.71
N GLY A 206 -6.15 14.92 -7.74
CA GLY A 206 -6.30 13.59 -7.16
C GLY A 206 -7.68 13.41 -6.53
N TYR A 207 -7.98 12.17 -6.16
CA TYR A 207 -9.28 11.80 -5.57
C TYR A 207 -9.12 10.64 -4.57
N HIS A 208 -10.09 10.51 -3.68
CA HIS A 208 -10.14 9.40 -2.73
C HIS A 208 -10.52 8.11 -3.46
N GLY A 209 -9.62 7.13 -3.42
CA GLY A 209 -9.88 5.77 -3.83
C GLY A 209 -10.49 4.94 -2.70
N ARG A 210 -10.73 3.65 -2.98
CA ARG A 210 -11.31 2.72 -2.01
C ARG A 210 -10.26 1.75 -1.47
N ALA A 211 -9.80 1.98 -0.23
CA ALA A 211 -8.77 1.16 0.41
C ALA A 211 -9.15 -0.33 0.51
N SER A 212 -10.42 -0.64 0.79
CA SER A 212 -10.90 -2.02 0.98
C SER A 212 -10.83 -2.92 -0.26
N SER A 213 -10.64 -2.34 -1.45
CA SER A 213 -10.53 -3.08 -2.72
C SER A 213 -9.09 -3.16 -3.25
N ILE A 214 -8.10 -2.66 -2.49
CA ILE A 214 -6.70 -2.90 -2.84
C ILE A 214 -6.36 -4.34 -2.49
N VAL A 215 -5.86 -5.08 -3.48
CA VAL A 215 -5.54 -6.50 -3.35
C VAL A 215 -4.11 -6.78 -3.79
N VAL A 216 -3.51 -7.83 -3.22
CA VAL A 216 -2.17 -8.26 -3.58
C VAL A 216 -2.12 -8.77 -5.03
N SER A 217 -0.97 -8.59 -5.69
CA SER A 217 -0.73 -9.09 -7.06
C SER A 217 -1.10 -10.57 -7.20
N GLY A 218 -1.70 -10.94 -8.34
CA GLY A 218 -2.20 -12.29 -8.61
C GLY A 218 -3.63 -12.55 -8.15
N THR A 219 -4.25 -11.66 -7.36
CA THR A 219 -5.66 -11.78 -6.98
C THR A 219 -6.57 -11.66 -8.21
N PRO A 220 -7.43 -12.65 -8.52
CA PRO A 220 -8.36 -12.56 -9.64
C PRO A 220 -9.38 -11.41 -9.47
N ILE A 221 -9.58 -10.62 -10.53
CA ILE A 221 -10.56 -9.52 -10.53
C ILE A 221 -11.77 -9.93 -11.37
N ARG A 222 -12.96 -9.94 -10.74
CA ARG A 222 -14.23 -10.19 -11.43
C ARG A 222 -14.64 -8.94 -12.22
N ARG A 223 -15.06 -9.12 -13.48
CA ARG A 223 -15.64 -8.02 -14.28
C ARG A 223 -16.82 -7.39 -13.54
N PRO A 224 -16.83 -6.06 -13.33
CA PRO A 224 -17.90 -5.41 -12.58
C PRO A 224 -19.21 -5.32 -13.38
N CYS A 225 -20.33 -5.44 -12.67
CA CYS A 225 -21.66 -5.11 -13.15
C CYS A 225 -22.11 -3.79 -12.51
N GLY A 226 -22.97 -3.03 -13.20
CA GLY A 226 -23.44 -1.75 -12.70
C GLY A 226 -24.30 -1.02 -13.73
N GLN A 227 -24.85 0.13 -13.32
CA GLN A 227 -25.66 0.98 -14.19
C GLN A 227 -24.81 1.55 -15.34
N LYS A 228 -25.40 1.59 -16.54
CA LYS A 228 -24.76 2.15 -17.74
C LYS A 228 -25.81 2.95 -18.52
N LYS A 229 -25.43 4.13 -18.99
CA LYS A 229 -26.25 4.86 -19.97
C LYS A 229 -26.09 4.15 -21.32
N ARG A 230 -27.19 3.66 -21.89
CA ARG A 230 -27.21 3.12 -23.26
C ARG A 230 -27.11 4.27 -24.26
N GLU A 231 -26.54 4.00 -25.43
CA GLU A 231 -26.61 4.93 -26.54
C GLU A 231 -28.08 5.13 -26.93
N GLU A 232 -28.48 6.37 -27.14
CA GLU A 232 -29.79 6.62 -27.75
C GLU A 232 -29.73 6.17 -29.21
N PRO A 233 -30.77 5.48 -29.71
CA PRO A 233 -30.82 5.11 -31.11
C PRO A 233 -30.69 6.38 -31.95
N ARG A 234 -29.74 6.39 -32.89
CA ARG A 234 -29.60 7.49 -33.84
C ARG A 234 -30.94 7.63 -34.56
N GLY A 235 -31.69 8.68 -34.22
CA GLY A 235 -32.95 8.99 -34.88
C GLY A 235 -32.71 8.98 -36.39
N SER A 236 -33.51 8.21 -37.11
CA SER A 236 -33.57 8.26 -38.57
C SER A 236 -33.74 9.70 -38.99
N GLY A 237 -32.77 10.25 -39.71
CA GLY A 237 -32.84 11.60 -40.24
C GLY A 237 -34.14 11.77 -41.01
N GLY A 238 -35.06 12.55 -40.45
CA GLY A 238 -36.15 13.15 -41.20
C GLY A 238 -35.53 14.20 -42.10
N ASP A 239 -35.47 13.87 -43.38
CA ASP A 239 -35.10 14.76 -44.47
C ASP A 239 -36.02 15.98 -44.45
N ASN A 240 -35.52 17.13 -43.98
CA ASN A 240 -36.27 18.38 -44.04
C ASN A 240 -35.92 19.11 -45.35
N SER A 241 -36.23 18.46 -46.46
CA SER A 241 -36.11 19.01 -47.81
C SER A 241 -37.41 19.72 -48.23
N HIS A 242 -37.85 20.74 -47.50
CA HIS A 242 -38.91 21.65 -47.98
C HIS A 242 -38.70 23.06 -47.41
N ASN A 243 -37.86 23.85 -48.08
CA ASN A 243 -38.18 25.27 -48.25
C ASN A 243 -37.50 25.82 -49.51
N GLY A 244 -38.21 25.72 -50.63
CA GLY A 244 -37.84 26.32 -51.91
C GLY A 244 -39.08 26.93 -52.57
N GLY A 245 -39.00 28.22 -52.89
CA GLY A 245 -40.02 29.01 -53.60
C GLY A 245 -40.91 29.82 -52.66
N SER A 246 -41.18 31.10 -52.86
CA SER A 246 -40.97 31.99 -54.01
C SER A 246 -41.34 33.41 -53.55
N GLY A 247 -40.63 34.42 -54.05
CA GLY A 247 -40.95 35.82 -53.78
C GLY A 247 -42.20 36.31 -54.51
N SER A 248 -42.88 37.28 -53.91
CA SER A 248 -43.66 38.32 -54.59
C SER A 248 -43.98 39.42 -53.58
N GLY A 249 -43.61 40.67 -53.91
CA GLY A 249 -43.80 41.84 -53.06
C GLY A 249 -45.21 42.44 -53.12
N SER A 250 -45.27 43.71 -52.71
CA SER A 250 -46.45 44.60 -52.50
C SER A 250 -47.02 44.47 -51.08
N GLY A 251 -47.24 45.51 -50.27
CA GLY A 251 -47.13 46.96 -50.43
C GLY A 251 -47.98 47.62 -49.32
N GLY A 252 -47.53 48.77 -48.80
CA GLY A 252 -48.29 49.66 -47.91
C GLY A 252 -48.30 49.25 -46.42
N GLY A 253 -48.13 50.13 -45.45
CA GLY A 253 -47.96 51.58 -45.44
C GLY A 253 -48.10 52.09 -44.00
N GLY A 254 -47.36 53.16 -43.68
CA GLY A 254 -47.72 54.13 -42.64
C GLY A 254 -47.37 53.80 -41.19
N GLY A 255 -46.71 54.74 -40.50
CA GLY A 255 -46.78 54.83 -39.05
C GLY A 255 -45.52 55.35 -38.37
N SER A 256 -45.31 56.66 -38.45
CA SER A 256 -44.31 57.46 -37.74
C SER A 256 -44.28 57.23 -36.23
N GLY A 257 -43.11 57.39 -35.60
CA GLY A 257 -42.99 57.42 -34.14
C GLY A 257 -41.55 57.62 -33.67
N ASP A 258 -41.18 58.89 -33.58
CA ASP A 258 -39.88 59.44 -33.18
C ASP A 258 -39.64 59.40 -31.65
N GLY A 259 -38.38 59.55 -31.23
CA GLY A 259 -37.92 59.73 -29.83
C GLY A 259 -36.83 58.74 -29.44
N GLY A 260 -35.53 59.06 -29.51
CA GLY A 260 -34.86 60.09 -28.68
C GLY A 260 -34.57 59.47 -27.31
N GLY A 261 -33.37 58.95 -27.01
CA GLY A 261 -32.15 59.72 -26.80
C GLY A 261 -31.98 59.99 -25.30
N GLY A 262 -30.95 59.41 -24.67
CA GLY A 262 -30.60 59.63 -23.26
C GLY A 262 -30.06 58.40 -22.57
#